data_AF-A0A433TZC5-F1
#
_entry.id   AF-A0A433TZC5-F1
#
_cell.length_a   1.000
_cell.length_b   1.000
_cell.length_c   1.000
_cell.angle_alpha   90.00
_cell.angle_beta   90.00
_cell.angle_gamma   90.00
#
_symmetry.space_group_name_H-M   'P 1'
#
loop_
_entity.id
_entity.type
_entity.pdbx_description
1 polymer ?
#
loop_
_entity_poly.entity_id
_entity_poly.type
_entity_poly.pdbx_seq_one_letter_code
_entity_poly.pdbx_strand_id
1 'polypeptide(L)'
;TALVAGAFGFPGGARNNASNPVEALSSFCTTGNFRPNHGNFLPQATPAPYSIKVVSPTGDMYKPGQAVSVTIQSNGASTFKGFFMQGDATEASFAGELNCPGFGHQVTFCGRSGITHSDATPKTKVQCRWTPPDFQIGKVQFTATIVENFSIFWTGVKSEAILSPDPTSMTYEQKSLQVREQLMGQLQQGASSLVNRLQSQLGPNGIARLFDQSQKQGQSNIPGVVNNLSSWFGGQGQTSNSNINSNSNQRRQNSNAFAFGGNTGMSQYQQFFGGQ
;
A
#
# COMPACT_ATOMS: atom_id res chain seq x y z
N THR A 1 -43.90 16.74 25.38
CA THR A 1 -42.61 16.34 25.96
C THR A 1 -41.57 16.40 24.85
N ALA A 2 -40.75 17.46 24.82
CA ALA A 2 -39.79 17.68 23.75
C ALA A 2 -38.55 16.79 23.95
N LEU A 3 -38.26 15.94 22.97
CA LEU A 3 -37.00 15.20 22.89
C LEU A 3 -35.88 16.19 22.56
N VAL A 4 -35.04 16.46 23.56
CA VAL A 4 -33.79 17.20 23.37
C VAL A 4 -32.86 16.29 22.55
N ALA A 5 -32.76 16.56 21.25
CA ALA A 5 -31.72 15.99 20.41
C ALA A 5 -30.38 16.58 20.85
N GLY A 6 -29.64 15.84 21.68
CA GLY A 6 -28.28 16.17 22.04
C GLY A 6 -27.43 16.34 20.78
N ALA A 7 -26.71 17.46 20.69
CA ALA A 7 -25.76 17.73 19.62
C ALA A 7 -24.57 16.75 19.70
N PHE A 8 -24.68 15.59 19.05
CA PHE A 8 -23.65 14.56 19.05
C PHE A 8 -22.51 14.89 18.08
N GLY A 9 -21.68 15.87 18.42
CA GLY A 9 -20.32 15.94 17.89
C GLY A 9 -19.49 14.88 18.61
N PHE A 10 -18.72 14.08 17.89
CA PHE A 10 -17.84 13.08 18.54
C PHE A 10 -16.66 13.80 19.19
N PRO A 11 -16.52 13.81 20.52
CA PRO A 11 -15.47 14.57 21.21
C PRO A 11 -14.06 14.06 20.90
N GLY A 12 -13.93 12.84 20.37
CA GLY A 12 -12.68 12.25 19.92
C GLY A 12 -12.63 12.01 18.42
N GLY A 13 -13.15 12.93 17.60
CA GLY A 13 -12.93 12.90 16.15
C GLY A 13 -13.82 11.99 15.32
N ALA A 14 -13.52 11.97 14.02
CA ALA A 14 -14.21 11.12 13.06
C ALA A 14 -14.09 9.66 13.46
N ARG A 15 -15.18 8.91 13.36
CA ARG A 15 -15.20 7.47 13.65
C ARG A 15 -15.77 6.72 12.46
N ASN A 16 -15.12 5.61 12.10
CA ASN A 16 -15.75 4.52 11.38
C ASN A 16 -15.95 3.37 12.35
N ASN A 17 -17.19 3.17 12.81
CA ASN A 17 -17.48 1.98 13.58
C ASN A 17 -17.69 0.80 12.60
N ALA A 18 -17.10 -0.36 12.86
CA ALA A 18 -17.34 -1.58 12.09
C ALA A 18 -18.84 -1.95 12.02
N SER A 19 -19.65 -1.54 13.01
CA SER A 19 -21.11 -1.73 13.00
C SER A 19 -21.91 -0.63 12.29
N ASN A 20 -21.28 0.48 11.87
CA ASN A 20 -21.91 1.52 11.03
C ASN A 20 -20.81 2.29 10.26
N PRO A 21 -20.30 1.73 9.15
CA PRO A 21 -19.31 2.40 8.33
C PRO A 21 -19.95 3.62 7.65
N VAL A 22 -19.27 4.78 7.71
CA VAL A 22 -19.70 5.94 6.92
C VAL A 22 -19.41 5.64 5.46
N GLU A 23 -20.48 5.39 4.70
CA GLU A 23 -20.37 5.07 3.28
C GLU A 23 -19.68 6.21 2.52
N ALA A 24 -18.79 5.85 1.58
CA ALA A 24 -18.04 6.81 0.76
C ALA A 24 -18.95 7.71 -0.11
N LEU A 25 -20.20 7.28 -0.36
CA LEU A 25 -21.20 8.05 -1.12
C LEU A 25 -22.09 8.92 -0.24
N SER A 26 -21.99 8.82 1.09
CA SER A 26 -22.78 9.65 2.01
C SER A 26 -22.49 11.13 1.81
N SER A 27 -23.43 12.01 2.15
CA SER A 27 -23.29 13.47 2.06
C SER A 27 -22.12 14.04 2.88
N PHE A 28 -21.57 13.26 3.83
CA PHE A 28 -20.36 13.61 4.57
C PHE A 28 -19.10 13.47 3.71
N CYS A 29 -19.15 12.59 2.72
CA CYS A 29 -18.05 12.14 1.89
C CYS A 29 -18.15 12.64 0.44
N THR A 30 -19.37 12.91 -0.04
CA THR A 30 -19.61 13.40 -1.40
C THR A 30 -18.75 14.65 -1.65
N THR A 31 -18.05 14.65 -2.79
CA THR A 31 -17.10 15.69 -3.25
C THR A 31 -15.81 15.88 -2.42
N GLY A 32 -15.42 14.93 -1.57
CA GLY A 32 -14.18 15.06 -0.79
C GLY A 32 -14.26 16.13 0.31
N ASN A 33 -15.48 16.49 0.73
CA ASN A 33 -15.70 17.51 1.75
C ASN A 33 -15.43 17.00 3.17
N PHE A 34 -15.39 15.68 3.41
CA PHE A 34 -15.15 15.07 4.74
C PHE A 34 -15.81 15.84 5.89
N ARG A 35 -17.10 16.12 5.74
CA ARG A 35 -17.87 16.97 6.63
C ARG A 35 -18.05 16.28 8.00
N PRO A 36 -17.87 17.01 9.12
CA PRO A 36 -18.10 16.44 10.43
C PRO A 36 -19.60 16.16 10.66
N ASN A 37 -19.91 15.20 11.53
CA ASN A 37 -21.29 14.91 11.93
C ASN A 37 -21.83 15.99 12.88
N HIS A 38 -22.11 17.17 12.34
CA HIS A 38 -22.59 18.34 13.09
C HIS A 38 -24.04 18.70 12.68
N GLY A 39 -24.89 17.68 12.52
CA GLY A 39 -26.27 17.87 12.07
C GLY A 39 -26.35 18.64 10.74
N ASN A 40 -27.24 19.65 10.68
CA ASN A 40 -27.52 20.38 9.46
C ASN A 40 -26.54 21.54 9.15
N PHE A 41 -25.57 21.82 10.02
CA PHE A 41 -24.60 22.89 9.79
C PHE A 41 -23.71 22.59 8.59
N LEU A 42 -23.55 23.56 7.69
CA LEU A 42 -22.71 23.47 6.49
C LEU A 42 -21.31 24.05 6.75
N PRO A 43 -20.30 23.68 5.93
CA PRO A 43 -19.01 24.35 5.95
C PRO A 43 -19.17 25.86 5.73
N GLN A 44 -18.31 26.65 6.38
CA GLN A 44 -18.25 28.09 6.16
C GLN A 44 -17.82 28.39 4.71
N ALA A 45 -18.48 29.37 4.09
CA ALA A 45 -18.15 29.81 2.73
C ALA A 45 -16.97 30.80 2.68
N THR A 46 -16.55 31.32 3.83
CA THR A 46 -15.38 32.22 3.94
C THR A 46 -14.08 31.43 3.87
N PRO A 47 -12.95 32.06 3.51
CA PRO A 47 -11.64 31.45 3.65
C PRO A 47 -11.39 30.99 5.10
N ALA A 48 -10.78 29.81 5.25
CA ALA A 48 -10.43 29.30 6.57
C ALA A 48 -9.36 30.19 7.25
N PRO A 49 -9.51 30.56 8.54
CA PRO A 49 -8.50 31.29 9.28
C PRO A 49 -7.33 30.39 9.75
N TYR A 50 -7.08 29.29 9.02
CA TYR A 50 -6.08 28.28 9.33
C TYR A 50 -5.29 27.93 8.08
N SER A 51 -4.04 27.53 8.25
CA SER A 51 -3.15 27.08 7.17
C SER A 51 -2.59 25.69 7.47
N ILE A 52 -2.27 24.95 6.41
CA ILE A 52 -1.53 23.68 6.49
C ILE A 52 -0.15 23.90 5.88
N LYS A 53 0.86 23.96 6.74
CA LYS A 53 2.26 24.12 6.34
C LYS A 53 2.93 22.77 6.18
N VAL A 54 3.66 22.61 5.08
CA VAL A 54 4.39 21.38 4.77
C VAL A 54 5.86 21.74 4.65
N VAL A 55 6.71 21.00 5.38
CA VAL A 55 8.16 21.17 5.35
C VAL A 55 8.78 19.80 5.10
N SER A 56 9.38 19.65 3.92
CA SER A 56 10.17 18.47 3.58
C SER A 56 11.66 18.80 3.65
N PRO A 57 12.51 17.88 4.14
CA PRO A 57 13.97 18.06 4.08
C PRO A 57 14.53 18.10 2.64
N THR A 58 13.72 17.75 1.63
CA THR A 58 14.08 17.78 0.21
C THR A 58 13.36 18.86 -0.59
N GLY A 59 12.93 19.94 0.08
CA GLY A 59 12.29 21.09 -0.56
C GLY A 59 10.86 20.75 -1.01
N ASP A 60 10.59 20.90 -2.30
CA ASP A 60 9.25 20.63 -2.87
C ASP A 60 9.04 19.16 -3.24
N MET A 61 9.89 18.27 -2.72
CA MET A 61 9.85 16.83 -2.98
C MET A 61 9.65 16.02 -1.71
N TYR A 62 9.30 14.74 -1.87
CA TYR A 62 9.39 13.74 -0.81
C TYR A 62 10.23 12.54 -1.25
N LYS A 63 10.85 11.87 -0.27
CA LYS A 63 11.62 10.63 -0.48
C LYS A 63 11.04 9.49 0.35
N PRO A 64 11.12 8.24 -0.15
CA PRO A 64 10.88 7.04 0.64
C PRO A 64 11.48 7.09 2.04
N GLY A 65 10.64 6.90 3.08
CA GLY A 65 11.07 6.89 4.48
C GLY A 65 11.54 8.24 5.06
N GLN A 66 11.70 9.28 4.24
CA GLN A 66 12.11 10.61 4.70
C GLN A 66 10.89 11.38 5.20
N ALA A 67 10.81 11.54 6.51
CA ALA A 67 9.66 12.18 7.11
C ALA A 67 9.52 13.66 6.74
N VAL A 68 8.28 14.03 6.46
CA VAL A 68 7.79 15.37 6.14
C VAL A 68 6.99 15.90 7.34
N SER A 69 7.26 17.13 7.74
CA SER A 69 6.47 17.81 8.78
C SER A 69 5.23 18.44 8.14
N VAL A 70 4.05 18.13 8.66
CA VAL A 70 2.75 18.67 8.22
C VAL A 70 2.09 19.34 9.41
N THR A 71 1.85 20.65 9.36
CA THR A 71 1.38 21.43 10.50
C THR A 71 0.10 22.17 10.17
N ILE A 72 -0.97 21.89 10.91
CA ILE A 72 -2.18 22.72 10.93
C ILE A 72 -1.94 23.84 11.92
N GLN A 73 -2.16 25.10 11.54
CA GLN A 73 -1.97 26.24 12.41
C GLN A 73 -3.00 27.35 12.17
N SER A 74 -3.32 28.10 13.23
CA SER A 74 -4.10 29.33 13.15
C SER A 74 -3.30 30.46 12.50
N ASN A 75 -3.96 31.26 11.68
CA ASN A 75 -3.37 32.44 11.04
C ASN A 75 -3.49 33.70 11.93
N GLY A 76 -4.12 33.59 13.10
CA GLY A 76 -4.35 34.71 14.02
C GLY A 76 -4.66 34.23 15.44
N ALA A 77 -5.59 34.91 16.12
CA ALA A 77 -5.98 34.59 17.50
C ALA A 77 -7.01 33.45 17.62
N SER A 78 -7.55 32.94 16.50
CA SER A 78 -8.53 31.85 16.50
C SER A 78 -7.92 30.53 16.98
N THR A 79 -8.74 29.68 17.56
CA THR A 79 -8.39 28.29 17.91
C THR A 79 -9.26 27.33 17.10
N PHE A 80 -8.87 26.07 17.04
CA PHE A 80 -9.71 24.99 16.52
C PHE A 80 -9.76 23.83 17.51
N LYS A 81 -10.89 23.14 17.56
CA LYS A 81 -11.13 22.02 18.48
C LYS A 81 -10.95 20.67 17.82
N GLY A 82 -11.22 20.59 16.51
CA GLY A 82 -11.18 19.34 15.77
C GLY A 82 -10.57 19.47 14.39
N PHE A 83 -10.07 18.35 13.88
CA PHE A 83 -9.64 18.22 12.50
C PHE A 83 -9.85 16.79 11.98
N PHE A 84 -9.90 16.65 10.66
CA PHE A 84 -9.65 15.44 9.91
C PHE A 84 -8.72 15.80 8.75
N MET A 85 -7.56 15.16 8.64
CA MET A 85 -6.57 15.44 7.61
C MET A 85 -6.19 14.15 6.88
N GLN A 86 -6.06 14.24 5.57
CA GLN A 86 -5.53 13.19 4.72
C GLN A 86 -4.54 13.77 3.71
N GLY A 87 -3.73 12.92 3.07
CA GLY A 87 -3.05 13.30 1.84
C GLY A 87 -3.92 12.94 0.65
N ASP A 88 -4.03 13.85 -0.31
CA ASP A 88 -4.51 13.58 -1.64
C ASP A 88 -3.30 13.33 -2.55
N ALA A 89 -3.26 12.16 -3.17
CA ALA A 89 -2.22 11.75 -4.10
C ALA A 89 -2.78 11.74 -5.54
N THR A 90 -1.92 11.95 -6.54
CA THR A 90 -2.34 11.76 -7.95
C THR A 90 -2.53 10.30 -8.30
N GLU A 91 -1.90 9.39 -7.55
CA GLU A 91 -2.14 7.95 -7.63
C GLU A 91 -3.38 7.53 -6.82
N ALA A 92 -3.95 6.36 -7.15
CA ALA A 92 -5.28 5.93 -6.68
C ALA A 92 -5.46 5.89 -5.15
N SER A 93 -4.38 5.79 -4.37
CA SER A 93 -4.43 5.76 -2.91
C SER A 93 -3.27 6.52 -2.29
N PHE A 94 -3.58 7.40 -1.34
CA PHE A 94 -2.58 7.95 -0.44
C PHE A 94 -2.01 6.87 0.47
N ALA A 95 -0.68 6.77 0.50
CA ALA A 95 0.04 5.80 1.30
C ALA A 95 1.16 6.47 2.12
N GLY A 96 1.73 5.71 3.05
CA GLY A 96 2.67 6.19 4.04
C GLY A 96 2.03 6.35 5.42
N GLU A 97 2.86 6.62 6.42
CA GLU A 97 2.44 6.72 7.81
C GLU A 97 2.23 8.19 8.16
N LEU A 98 0.98 8.58 8.44
CA LEU A 98 0.65 9.91 8.96
C LEU A 98 0.34 9.83 10.46
N ASN A 99 1.06 10.62 11.26
CA ASN A 99 0.97 10.61 12.72
C ASN A 99 0.98 12.05 13.27
N CYS A 100 0.11 12.36 14.23
CA CYS A 100 0.05 13.65 14.94
C CYS A 100 0.17 13.39 16.45
N PRO A 101 1.40 13.23 16.98
CA PRO A 101 1.62 12.78 18.36
C PRO A 101 0.91 13.68 19.38
N GLY A 102 0.10 13.08 20.25
CA GLY A 102 -0.63 13.80 21.30
C GLY A 102 -1.85 14.60 20.83
N PHE A 103 -2.11 14.68 19.52
CA PHE A 103 -3.21 15.49 18.97
C PHE A 103 -4.26 14.68 18.22
N GLY A 104 -3.89 13.52 17.67
CA GLY A 104 -4.78 12.75 16.83
C GLY A 104 -4.44 11.27 16.73
N HIS A 105 -5.33 10.53 16.10
CA HIS A 105 -5.20 9.10 15.81
C HIS A 105 -5.67 8.81 14.38
N GLN A 106 -5.15 7.72 13.81
CA GLN A 106 -5.50 7.28 12.47
C GLN A 106 -6.95 6.77 12.42
N VAL A 107 -7.63 7.05 11.32
CA VAL A 107 -9.01 6.60 11.07
C VAL A 107 -9.21 6.40 9.57
N THR A 108 -10.04 5.44 9.18
CA THR A 108 -10.55 5.34 7.81
C THR A 108 -11.91 5.99 7.75
N PHE A 109 -12.03 7.16 7.14
CA PHE A 109 -13.29 7.89 7.01
C PHE A 109 -13.62 8.04 5.53
N CYS A 110 -14.87 7.75 5.14
CA CYS A 110 -15.28 7.80 3.73
C CYS A 110 -14.45 6.89 2.79
N GLY A 111 -13.98 5.74 3.29
CA GLY A 111 -13.08 4.85 2.54
C GLY A 111 -11.66 5.38 2.36
N ARG A 112 -11.30 6.48 3.05
CA ARG A 112 -9.96 7.08 2.98
C ARG A 112 -9.28 7.07 4.32
N SER A 113 -8.01 6.68 4.33
CA SER A 113 -7.17 6.75 5.51
C SER A 113 -6.76 8.20 5.77
N GLY A 114 -6.91 8.63 7.01
CA GLY A 114 -6.51 9.96 7.47
C GLY A 114 -6.24 9.96 8.96
N ILE A 115 -6.07 11.15 9.51
CA ILE A 115 -5.86 11.39 10.94
C ILE A 115 -6.91 12.37 11.45
N THR A 116 -7.52 12.06 12.58
CA THR A 116 -8.49 12.92 13.25
C THR A 116 -8.05 13.27 14.67
N HIS A 117 -8.61 14.33 15.22
CA HIS A 117 -8.33 14.78 16.58
C HIS A 117 -8.73 13.75 17.65
N SER A 118 -7.94 13.67 18.72
CA SER A 118 -8.22 12.76 19.86
C SER A 118 -9.13 13.38 20.93
N ASP A 119 -9.19 14.70 21.00
CA ASP A 119 -10.03 15.45 21.95
C ASP A 119 -10.44 16.82 21.37
N ALA A 120 -11.46 17.43 21.98
CA ALA A 120 -11.99 18.74 21.60
C ALA A 120 -11.32 19.94 22.32
N THR A 121 -10.17 19.74 22.96
CA THR A 121 -9.41 20.84 23.61
C THR A 121 -9.05 21.88 22.55
N PRO A 122 -9.22 23.20 22.81
CA PRO A 122 -8.81 24.24 21.88
C PRO A 122 -7.30 24.16 21.55
N LYS A 123 -6.98 24.25 20.26
CA LYS A 123 -5.62 24.16 19.72
C LYS A 123 -5.37 25.36 18.81
N THR A 124 -4.16 25.90 18.83
CA THR A 124 -3.69 26.90 17.84
C THR A 124 -2.78 26.26 16.79
N LYS A 125 -2.20 25.10 17.10
CA LYS A 125 -1.24 24.38 16.26
C LYS A 125 -1.35 22.88 16.52
N VAL A 126 -1.29 22.08 15.46
CA VAL A 126 -1.12 20.62 15.49
C VAL A 126 0.02 20.27 14.55
N GLN A 127 1.08 19.65 15.09
CA GLN A 127 2.20 19.18 14.29
C GLN A 127 2.08 17.67 14.06
N CYS A 128 2.15 17.30 12.79
CA CYS A 128 2.11 15.93 12.32
C CYS A 128 3.38 15.60 11.52
N ARG A 129 3.62 14.31 11.39
CA ARG A 129 4.70 13.72 10.62
C ARG A 129 4.10 12.75 9.61
N TRP A 130 4.40 12.95 8.34
CA TRP A 130 4.11 11.98 7.29
C TRP A 130 5.41 11.32 6.86
N THR A 131 5.48 9.99 6.95
CA THR A 131 6.57 9.20 6.42
C THR A 131 6.11 8.58 5.10
N PRO A 132 6.63 9.01 3.93
CA PRO A 132 6.25 8.44 2.65
C PRO A 132 6.57 6.94 2.58
N PRO A 133 5.78 6.17 1.80
CA PRO A 133 6.03 4.75 1.59
C PRO A 133 7.35 4.52 0.84
N ASP A 134 7.75 3.26 0.69
CA ASP A 134 9.01 2.88 0.04
C ASP A 134 8.97 2.90 -1.51
N PHE A 135 7.94 3.52 -2.08
CA PHE A 135 7.69 3.77 -3.49
C PHE A 135 7.04 5.14 -3.68
N GLN A 136 7.11 5.71 -4.89
CA GLN A 136 6.40 6.95 -5.20
C GLN A 136 4.89 6.74 -5.37
N ILE A 137 4.11 7.71 -4.91
CA ILE A 137 2.64 7.78 -5.04
C ILE A 137 2.20 9.03 -5.82
N GLY A 138 3.07 9.52 -6.71
CA GLY A 138 2.82 10.74 -7.49
C GLY A 138 2.85 12.01 -6.63
N LYS A 139 2.21 13.08 -7.10
CA LYS A 139 2.19 14.35 -6.34
C LYS A 139 1.26 14.25 -5.15
N VAL A 140 1.67 14.82 -4.01
CA VAL A 140 0.92 14.78 -2.75
C VAL A 140 0.58 16.20 -2.29
N GLN A 141 -0.70 16.44 -2.01
CA GLN A 141 -1.18 17.65 -1.35
C GLN A 141 -2.01 17.25 -0.13
N PHE A 142 -1.78 17.88 1.02
CA PHE A 142 -2.58 17.59 2.22
C PHE A 142 -3.86 18.39 2.21
N THR A 143 -4.96 17.76 2.59
CA THR A 143 -6.27 18.39 2.71
C THR A 143 -6.85 18.11 4.09
N ALA A 144 -7.48 19.10 4.70
CA ALA A 144 -8.14 18.94 5.99
C ALA A 144 -9.53 19.58 6.05
N THR A 145 -10.35 18.98 6.91
CA THR A 145 -11.50 19.60 7.54
C THR A 145 -11.05 20.12 8.90
N ILE A 146 -11.33 21.39 9.22
CA ILE A 146 -10.93 22.04 10.47
C ILE A 146 -12.17 22.62 11.15
N VAL A 147 -12.33 22.30 12.43
CA VAL A 147 -13.52 22.61 13.24
C VAL A 147 -13.14 23.59 14.33
N GLU A 148 -13.69 24.81 14.27
CA GLU A 148 -13.58 25.78 15.37
C GLU A 148 -14.50 25.39 16.52
N ASN A 149 -15.77 25.15 16.20
CA ASN A 149 -16.79 24.69 17.13
C ASN A 149 -17.88 23.90 16.40
N PHE A 150 -18.93 23.48 17.11
CA PHE A 150 -19.97 22.61 16.55
C PHE A 150 -20.65 23.18 15.29
N SER A 151 -20.89 24.49 15.22
CA SER A 151 -21.56 25.10 14.07
C SER A 151 -20.61 25.80 13.08
N ILE A 152 -19.34 25.97 13.44
CA ILE A 152 -18.34 26.71 12.64
C ILE A 152 -17.17 25.80 12.28
N PHE A 153 -17.07 25.45 10.99
CA PHE A 153 -16.01 24.59 10.46
C PHE A 153 -15.79 24.83 8.96
N TRP A 154 -14.62 24.46 8.48
CA TRP A 154 -14.21 24.54 7.07
C TRP A 154 -13.81 23.16 6.57
N THR A 155 -14.11 22.89 5.30
CA THR A 155 -13.75 21.64 4.62
C THR A 155 -12.86 21.95 3.42
N GLY A 156 -12.04 21.00 3.00
CA GLY A 156 -11.21 21.17 1.80
C GLY A 156 -10.08 22.20 1.97
N VAL A 157 -9.62 22.45 3.20
CA VAL A 157 -8.47 23.32 3.46
C VAL A 157 -7.21 22.60 2.96
N LYS A 158 -6.52 23.18 1.98
CA LYS A 158 -5.36 22.56 1.33
C LYS A 158 -4.05 23.08 1.91
N SER A 159 -3.00 22.25 1.83
CA SER A 159 -1.63 22.69 2.10
C SER A 159 -1.12 23.67 1.05
N GLU A 160 -0.30 24.60 1.53
CA GLU A 160 0.34 25.63 0.70
C GLU A 160 1.26 25.01 -0.36
N ALA A 161 1.92 23.91 -0.01
CA ALA A 161 2.80 23.17 -0.91
C ALA A 161 2.16 21.89 -1.45
N ILE A 162 2.58 21.50 -2.64
CA ILE A 162 2.36 20.19 -3.25
C ILE A 162 3.74 19.53 -3.40
N LEU A 163 3.92 18.35 -2.83
CA LEU A 163 5.19 17.63 -2.92
C LEU A 163 5.21 16.73 -4.14
N SER A 164 6.29 16.80 -4.91
CA SER A 164 6.57 15.85 -6.00
C SER A 164 7.38 14.65 -5.47
N PRO A 165 7.26 13.46 -6.08
CA PRO A 165 8.16 12.37 -5.73
C PRO A 165 9.59 12.73 -6.14
N ASP A 166 10.57 12.30 -5.36
CA ASP A 166 11.96 12.34 -5.81
C ASP A 166 12.11 11.49 -7.08
N PRO A 167 12.76 12.02 -8.15
CA PRO A 167 12.83 11.36 -9.46
C PRO A 167 13.60 10.04 -9.46
N THR A 168 14.36 9.76 -8.40
CA THR A 168 15.09 8.49 -8.21
C THR A 168 14.25 7.43 -7.50
N SER A 169 13.05 7.77 -7.03
CA SER A 169 12.14 6.84 -6.35
C SER A 169 11.47 5.90 -7.35
N MET A 170 11.40 4.61 -7.01
CA MET A 170 10.70 3.61 -7.82
C MET A 170 9.19 3.78 -7.72
N THR A 171 8.47 3.51 -8.82
CA THR A 171 7.00 3.32 -8.77
C THR A 171 6.64 2.08 -7.95
N TYR A 172 5.36 1.93 -7.61
CA TYR A 172 4.86 0.73 -6.95
C TYR A 172 5.17 -0.54 -7.77
N GLU A 173 4.96 -0.51 -9.08
CA GLU A 173 5.22 -1.63 -9.98
C GLU A 173 6.70 -2.01 -9.98
N GLN A 174 7.58 -1.01 -10.14
CA GLN A 174 9.03 -1.21 -10.11
C GLN A 174 9.48 -1.80 -8.76
N LYS A 175 8.94 -1.28 -7.66
CA LYS A 175 9.24 -1.79 -6.32
C LYS A 175 8.77 -3.23 -6.14
N SER A 176 7.56 -3.55 -6.61
CA SER A 176 7.00 -4.91 -6.52
C SER A 176 7.82 -5.94 -7.30
N LEU A 177 8.34 -5.56 -8.48
CA LEU A 177 9.24 -6.40 -9.28
C LEU A 177 10.58 -6.59 -8.58
N GLN A 178 11.18 -5.52 -8.06
CA GLN A 178 12.43 -5.61 -7.30
C GLN A 178 12.29 -6.57 -6.11
N VAL A 179 11.23 -6.43 -5.31
CA VAL A 179 10.99 -7.31 -4.16
C VAL A 179 10.81 -8.76 -4.60
N ARG A 180 10.09 -9.00 -5.70
CA ARG A 180 9.91 -10.34 -6.26
C ARG A 180 11.24 -10.96 -6.70
N GLU A 181 12.07 -10.20 -7.41
CA GLU A 181 13.39 -10.67 -7.87
C GLU A 181 14.33 -10.96 -6.69
N GLN A 182 14.33 -10.10 -5.68
CA GLN A 182 15.11 -10.31 -4.46
C GLN A 182 14.67 -11.58 -3.73
N LEU A 183 13.36 -11.80 -3.58
CA LEU A 183 12.83 -13.00 -2.96
C LEU A 183 13.21 -14.27 -3.74
N MET A 184 13.09 -14.25 -5.08
CA MET A 184 13.49 -15.38 -5.91
C MET A 184 14.99 -15.67 -5.82
N GLY A 185 15.83 -14.62 -5.75
CA GLY A 185 17.26 -14.75 -5.52
C GLY A 185 17.58 -15.40 -4.17
N GLN A 186 16.89 -15.01 -3.09
CA GLN A 186 17.07 -15.62 -1.76
C GLN A 186 16.67 -17.10 -1.75
N LEU A 187 15.55 -17.44 -2.40
CA LEU A 187 15.12 -18.84 -2.52
C LEU A 187 16.15 -19.68 -3.29
N GLN A 188 16.69 -19.15 -4.39
CA GLN A 188 17.72 -19.85 -5.18
C GLN A 188 19.04 -20.00 -4.42
N GLN A 189 19.42 -19.02 -3.59
CA GLN A 189 20.62 -19.13 -2.75
C GLN A 189 20.41 -20.13 -1.61
N GLY A 190 19.28 -20.08 -0.92
CA GLY A 190 18.93 -21.03 0.15
C GLY A 190 18.94 -22.47 -0.36
N ALA A 191 18.30 -22.69 -1.51
CA ALA A 191 18.34 -23.93 -2.27
C ALA A 191 19.76 -24.45 -2.54
N SER A 192 20.60 -23.60 -3.12
CA SER A 192 21.98 -23.94 -3.46
C SER A 192 22.79 -24.28 -2.21
N SER A 193 22.53 -23.59 -1.09
CA SER A 193 23.18 -23.87 0.19
C SER A 193 22.81 -25.25 0.76
N LEU A 194 21.55 -25.68 0.61
CA LEU A 194 21.10 -27.00 1.02
C LEU A 194 21.73 -28.10 0.15
N VAL A 195 21.76 -27.89 -1.17
CA VAL A 195 22.42 -28.79 -2.12
C VAL A 195 23.90 -28.95 -1.76
N ASN A 196 24.61 -27.86 -1.50
CA ASN A 196 26.02 -27.91 -1.14
C ASN A 196 26.28 -28.66 0.18
N ARG A 197 25.40 -28.51 1.19
CA ARG A 197 25.49 -29.27 2.46
C ARG A 197 25.23 -30.75 2.27
N LEU A 198 24.24 -31.12 1.47
CA LEU A 198 23.96 -32.51 1.15
C LEU A 198 25.14 -33.14 0.40
N GLN A 199 25.72 -32.40 -0.55
CA GLN A 199 26.87 -32.89 -1.30
C GLN A 199 28.11 -33.09 -0.41
N SER A 200 28.35 -32.20 0.57
CA SER A 200 29.49 -32.36 1.49
C SER A 200 29.33 -33.53 2.45
N GLN A 201 28.10 -33.86 2.87
CA GLN A 201 27.81 -35.01 3.72
C GLN A 201 27.86 -36.35 2.96
N LEU A 202 27.41 -36.36 1.71
CA LEU A 202 27.26 -37.58 0.92
C LEU A 202 28.46 -37.86 -0.02
N GLY A 203 29.41 -36.93 -0.09
CA GLY A 203 30.57 -37.01 -0.97
C GLY A 203 30.25 -36.79 -2.46
N PRO A 204 31.26 -36.87 -3.34
CA PRO A 204 31.08 -36.70 -4.78
C PRO A 204 30.03 -37.64 -5.36
N ASN A 205 29.07 -37.06 -6.07
CA ASN A 205 27.91 -37.73 -6.68
C ASN A 205 26.92 -38.35 -5.67
N GLY A 206 27.00 -38.02 -4.38
CA GLY A 206 26.14 -38.57 -3.35
C GLY A 206 24.66 -38.25 -3.56
N ILE A 207 24.33 -37.01 -3.96
CA ILE A 207 22.96 -36.59 -4.29
C ILE A 207 22.43 -37.36 -5.52
N ALA A 208 23.25 -37.53 -6.55
CA ALA A 208 22.88 -38.29 -7.76
C ALA A 208 22.59 -39.77 -7.44
N ARG A 209 23.38 -40.38 -6.53
CA ARG A 209 23.12 -41.75 -6.06
C ARG A 209 21.80 -41.88 -5.30
N LEU A 210 21.46 -40.92 -4.44
CA LEU A 210 20.17 -40.92 -3.74
C LEU A 210 18.99 -40.80 -4.72
N PHE A 211 19.13 -39.97 -5.76
CA PHE A 211 18.12 -39.84 -6.81
C PHE A 211 17.96 -41.13 -7.64
N ASP A 212 19.06 -41.75 -8.06
CA ASP A 212 19.03 -43.02 -8.79
C ASP A 212 18.48 -44.17 -7.93
N GLN A 213 18.77 -44.16 -6.63
CA GLN A 213 18.27 -45.16 -5.69
C GLN A 213 16.77 -44.99 -5.43
N SER A 214 16.24 -43.77 -5.41
CA SER A 214 14.80 -43.52 -5.31
C SER A 214 14.03 -43.92 -6.58
N GLN A 215 14.60 -43.65 -7.76
CA GLN A 215 14.05 -44.09 -9.07
C GLN A 215 14.02 -45.62 -9.18
N LYS A 216 15.05 -46.31 -8.69
CA LYS A 216 15.14 -47.78 -8.69
C LYS A 216 14.25 -48.47 -7.66
N GLN A 217 13.84 -47.78 -6.60
CA GLN A 217 12.98 -48.34 -5.54
C GLN A 217 11.47 -48.25 -5.82
N GLY A 218 11.04 -47.63 -6.92
CA GLY A 218 9.70 -47.81 -7.47
C GLY A 218 8.55 -47.78 -6.45
N GLN A 219 8.25 -46.62 -5.89
CA GLN A 219 6.91 -46.36 -5.36
C GLN A 219 6.30 -45.12 -6.03
N SER A 220 5.41 -45.43 -6.95
CA SER A 220 4.42 -44.56 -7.58
C SER A 220 3.60 -43.76 -6.57
N ASN A 221 3.26 -42.53 -6.97
CA ASN A 221 2.24 -41.61 -6.43
C ASN A 221 2.63 -40.66 -5.29
N ILE A 222 3.41 -39.62 -5.60
CA ILE A 222 3.14 -38.26 -5.10
C ILE A 222 3.39 -37.25 -6.25
N PRO A 223 2.35 -36.66 -6.87
CA PRO A 223 2.53 -35.57 -7.83
C PRO A 223 2.94 -34.30 -7.07
N GLY A 224 4.13 -33.75 -7.32
CA GLY A 224 4.46 -32.38 -6.89
C GLY A 224 5.92 -32.05 -6.60
N VAL A 225 6.82 -33.01 -6.36
CA VAL A 225 8.19 -32.70 -5.85
C VAL A 225 9.30 -32.91 -6.89
N VAL A 226 9.05 -33.62 -7.99
CA VAL A 226 10.12 -34.06 -8.91
C VAL A 226 10.51 -33.02 -10.00
N ASN A 227 9.73 -31.95 -10.18
CA ASN A 227 9.95 -31.00 -11.28
C ASN A 227 10.73 -29.73 -10.92
N ASN A 228 11.15 -29.55 -9.66
CA ASN A 228 11.86 -28.32 -9.23
C ASN A 228 13.36 -28.53 -9.01
N LEU A 229 13.83 -29.78 -8.90
CA LEU A 229 15.26 -30.10 -8.75
C LEU A 229 16.01 -30.30 -10.07
N SER A 230 15.35 -30.79 -11.13
CA SER A 230 15.97 -30.90 -12.46
C SER A 230 16.36 -29.53 -13.03
N SER A 231 15.57 -28.48 -12.73
CA SER A 231 15.91 -27.08 -13.03
C SER A 231 17.02 -26.50 -12.16
N TRP A 232 17.32 -27.07 -10.98
CA TRP A 232 18.48 -26.68 -10.16
C TRP A 232 19.79 -27.34 -10.61
N PHE A 233 19.73 -28.56 -11.14
CA PHE A 233 20.94 -29.32 -11.52
C PHE A 233 21.29 -29.26 -13.01
N GLY A 234 20.40 -28.71 -13.86
CA GLY A 234 20.58 -28.63 -15.32
C GLY A 234 21.64 -27.63 -15.82
N GLY A 235 22.60 -27.22 -14.98
CA GLY A 235 23.60 -26.20 -15.29
C GLY A 235 25.06 -26.68 -15.29
N GLN A 236 25.34 -27.99 -15.26
CA GLN A 236 26.71 -28.49 -15.41
C GLN A 236 26.82 -29.51 -16.54
N GLY A 237 27.75 -29.20 -17.45
CA GLY A 237 27.95 -29.81 -18.76
C GLY A 237 27.89 -31.33 -18.81
N GLN A 238 27.18 -31.82 -19.82
CA GLN A 238 27.55 -33.04 -20.52
C GLN A 238 27.83 -32.69 -21.98
N THR A 239 29.08 -32.34 -22.26
CA THR A 239 29.69 -32.67 -23.54
C THR A 239 29.83 -34.19 -23.57
N SER A 240 28.93 -34.89 -24.27
CA SER A 240 29.17 -36.27 -24.69
C SER A 240 28.44 -36.52 -25.99
N ASN A 241 29.24 -36.39 -27.03
CA ASN A 241 29.05 -36.81 -28.40
C ASN A 241 28.34 -38.17 -28.51
N SER A 242 27.19 -38.22 -29.18
CA SER A 242 26.80 -39.40 -29.96
C SER A 242 26.07 -38.95 -31.22
N ASN A 243 26.72 -39.26 -32.36
CA ASN A 243 26.20 -39.17 -33.71
C ASN A 243 24.78 -39.74 -33.81
N ILE A 244 23.83 -38.94 -34.29
CA ILE A 244 22.67 -39.46 -35.02
C ILE A 244 22.56 -38.71 -36.36
N ASN A 245 22.70 -39.53 -37.38
CA ASN A 245 22.65 -39.27 -38.80
C ASN A 245 21.33 -38.60 -39.22
N SER A 246 21.45 -37.61 -40.10
CA SER A 246 20.36 -36.99 -40.86
C SER A 246 19.61 -38.00 -41.72
N ASN A 247 18.27 -38.04 -41.66
CA ASN A 247 17.33 -37.65 -42.74
C ASN A 247 15.90 -38.18 -42.48
N SER A 248 14.92 -37.42 -42.98
CA SER A 248 13.48 -37.71 -43.18
C SER A 248 12.44 -37.43 -42.06
N ASN A 249 11.78 -36.27 -42.21
CA ASN A 249 10.34 -35.99 -42.09
C ASN A 249 9.51 -36.69 -41.00
N GLN A 250 9.15 -35.96 -39.94
CA GLN A 250 7.77 -35.47 -39.71
C GLN A 250 7.66 -34.64 -38.41
N ARG A 251 7.13 -33.42 -38.56
CA ARG A 251 6.34 -32.62 -37.60
C ARG A 251 6.56 -32.86 -36.10
N ARG A 252 7.16 -31.88 -35.41
CA ARG A 252 6.50 -31.09 -34.36
C ARG A 252 7.36 -29.89 -33.97
N GLN A 253 6.67 -28.81 -33.65
CA GLN A 253 7.14 -27.44 -33.63
C GLN A 253 8.18 -27.18 -32.54
N ASN A 254 9.21 -26.43 -32.94
CA ASN A 254 10.10 -25.72 -32.05
C ASN A 254 9.40 -24.41 -31.63
N SER A 255 8.92 -24.35 -30.39
CA SER A 255 8.49 -23.10 -29.75
C SER A 255 8.31 -23.31 -28.24
N ASN A 256 9.38 -23.12 -27.47
CA ASN A 256 9.24 -22.74 -26.06
C ASN A 256 9.53 -21.24 -25.93
N ALA A 257 8.67 -20.46 -26.57
CA ALA A 257 8.33 -19.14 -26.09
C ALA A 257 7.48 -19.34 -24.84
N PHE A 258 7.91 -18.86 -23.68
CA PHE A 258 7.01 -18.71 -22.54
C PHE A 258 6.10 -17.51 -22.81
N ALA A 259 5.12 -17.74 -23.70
CA ALA A 259 3.96 -16.90 -23.85
C ALA A 259 2.86 -17.46 -22.93
N PHE A 260 2.58 -16.77 -21.83
CA PHE A 260 1.23 -16.79 -21.30
C PHE A 260 0.45 -15.71 -22.07
N GLY A 261 -0.25 -16.15 -23.11
CA GLY A 261 -1.21 -15.35 -23.84
C GLY A 261 -2.31 -14.88 -22.91
N GLY A 262 -2.60 -13.58 -22.97
CA GLY A 262 -3.53 -12.89 -22.11
C GLY A 262 -5.00 -12.98 -22.51
N ASN A 263 -5.77 -12.40 -21.60
CA ASN A 263 -6.92 -11.54 -21.82
C ASN A 263 -8.31 -12.17 -21.66
N THR A 264 -8.92 -11.88 -20.52
CA THR A 264 -10.23 -11.23 -20.39
C THR A 264 -10.40 -10.80 -18.93
N GLY A 265 -10.72 -9.51 -18.68
CA GLY A 265 -11.25 -9.10 -17.38
C GLY A 265 -10.74 -7.80 -16.76
N MET A 266 -10.81 -6.67 -17.47
CA MET A 266 -11.32 -5.47 -16.80
C MET A 266 -12.83 -5.66 -16.59
N SER A 267 -13.22 -6.24 -15.46
CA SER A 267 -14.46 -6.00 -14.70
C SER A 267 -14.64 -7.13 -13.68
N GLN A 268 -14.36 -6.88 -12.40
CA GLN A 268 -15.04 -7.46 -11.23
C GLN A 268 -14.25 -7.10 -9.96
N TYR A 269 -14.25 -5.81 -9.64
CA TYR A 269 -14.11 -5.36 -8.25
C TYR A 269 -15.51 -4.99 -7.75
N GLN A 270 -16.40 -5.99 -7.75
CA GLN A 270 -17.76 -5.87 -7.22
C GLN A 270 -18.26 -7.29 -6.92
N GLN A 271 -17.98 -7.79 -5.72
CA GLN A 271 -18.72 -8.86 -5.00
C GLN A 271 -17.86 -9.37 -3.83
N PHE A 272 -17.90 -8.67 -2.70
CA PHE A 272 -17.57 -9.24 -1.38
C PHE A 272 -18.64 -8.95 -0.32
N PHE A 273 -19.82 -8.45 -0.70
CA PHE A 273 -21.01 -8.41 0.16
C PHE A 273 -22.26 -8.71 -0.68
N GLY A 274 -23.02 -9.76 -0.33
CA GLY A 274 -24.36 -10.01 -0.88
C GLY A 274 -24.73 -11.48 -1.04
N GLY A 275 -25.37 -12.05 -0.02
CA GLY A 275 -26.04 -13.37 -0.01
C GLY A 275 -26.06 -13.87 1.44
N GLN A 276 -27.15 -13.82 2.20
CA GLN A 276 -28.58 -13.75 1.88
C GLN A 276 -29.26 -12.57 2.58
#